data_AF-A0A3C1UAL3-F1
#
_entry.id   AF-A0A3C1UAL3-F1
#
_cell.length_a   1.000
_cell.length_b   1.000
_cell.length_c   1.000
_cell.angle_alpha   90.00
_cell.angle_beta   90.00
_cell.angle_gamma   90.00
#
_symmetry.space_group_name_H-M   'P 1'
#
loop_
_entity.id
_entity.type
_entity.pdbx_description
1 polymer ?
#
loop_
_entity_poly.entity_id
_entity_poly.type
_entity_poly.pdbx_seq_one_letter_code
_entity_poly.pdbx_strand_id
1 'polypeptide(L)' 'MNTWSIVFFILGALYLVAYFVEIPFFYEGNPKTKFMIQKMGKKNYKLLLLVFAVIFLVVAFLLK' A
#
# COMPACT_ATOMS: atom_id res chain seq x y z
N MET A 1 -0.39 -10.75 20.00
CA MET A 1 0.25 -10.03 18.88
C MET A 1 1.46 -10.80 18.41
N ASN A 2 1.23 -11.64 17.41
CA ASN A 2 2.28 -12.29 16.64
C ASN A 2 3.15 -11.23 15.94
N THR A 3 4.46 -11.43 15.84
CA THR A 3 5.38 -10.55 15.09
C THR A 3 4.87 -10.24 13.68
N TRP A 4 4.24 -11.24 13.04
CA TRP A 4 3.62 -11.07 11.73
C TRP A 4 2.44 -10.09 11.71
N SER A 5 1.62 -10.06 12.77
CA SER A 5 0.51 -9.10 12.89
C SER A 5 1.03 -7.66 12.91
N ILE A 6 2.14 -7.41 13.62
CA ILE A 6 2.80 -6.10 13.65
C ILE A 6 3.33 -5.72 12.26
N VAL A 7 3.99 -6.65 11.57
CA VAL A 7 4.50 -6.42 10.22
C VAL A 7 3.38 -6.06 9.25
N PHE A 8 2.29 -6.82 9.24
CA PHE A 8 1.14 -6.54 8.38
C PHE A 8 0.45 -5.22 8.73
N PHE A 9 0.37 -4.88 10.01
CA PHE A 9 -0.18 -3.59 10.44
C PHE A 9 0.66 -2.41 9.93
N ILE A 10 2.00 -2.49 10.08
CA ILE A 10 2.93 -1.46 9.58
C ILE A 10 2.84 -1.34 8.06
N LEU A 11 2.80 -2.45 7.34
CA LEU A 11 2.61 -2.45 5.89
C LEU A 11 1.29 -1.78 5.50
N GLY A 12 0.18 -2.20 6.13
CA GLY A 12 -1.14 -1.60 5.89
C GLY A 12 -1.14 -0.08 6.10
N ALA A 13 -0.53 0.38 7.20
CA ALA A 13 -0.38 1.81 7.48
C ALA A 13 0.47 2.53 6.41
N LEU A 14 1.59 1.95 5.98
CA LEU A 14 2.43 2.52 4.92
C LEU A 14 1.69 2.67 3.58
N TYR A 15 0.94 1.64 3.16
CA TYR A 15 0.12 1.70 1.94
C TYR A 15 -0.98 2.76 2.05
N LEU A 16 -1.57 2.92 3.23
CA LEU A 16 -2.59 3.92 3.51
C LEU A 16 -2.00 5.35 3.48
N VAL A 17 -0.83 5.57 4.08
CA VAL A 17 -0.12 6.85 3.99
C VAL A 17 0.30 7.14 2.55
N ALA A 18 0.79 6.15 1.80
CA ALA A 18 1.14 6.32 0.40
C ALA A 18 -0.08 6.74 -0.45
N TYR A 19 -1.26 6.20 -0.15
CA TYR A 19 -2.51 6.61 -0.80
C TYR A 19 -2.85 8.10 -0.57
N PHE A 20 -2.68 8.63 0.64
CA PHE A 20 -3.03 10.02 0.95
C PHE A 20 -1.93 11.02 0.56
N VAL A 21 -0.67 10.70 0.88
CA VAL A 21 0.47 11.62 0.80
C VAL A 21 1.22 11.52 -0.53
N GLU A 22 0.93 10.50 -1.35
CA GLU A 22 1.58 10.28 -2.66
C GLU A 22 3.11 10.24 -2.58
N ILE A 23 3.65 9.53 -1.59
CA ILE A 23 5.10 9.48 -1.32
C ILE A 23 5.86 9.10 -2.62
N PRO A 24 6.92 9.84 -3.02
CA PRO A 24 7.60 9.64 -4.29
C PRO A 24 8.04 8.20 -4.52
N PHE A 25 8.49 7.50 -3.48
CA PHE A 25 8.89 6.10 -3.54
C PHE A 25 7.80 5.16 -4.10
N PHE A 26 6.53 5.41 -3.77
CA PHE A 26 5.40 4.61 -4.26
C PHE A 26 4.86 5.08 -5.62
N TYR A 27 5.29 6.23 -6.13
CA TYR A 27 4.75 6.78 -7.37
C TYR A 27 5.82 6.91 -8.45
N GLU A 28 6.73 7.87 -8.29
CA GLU A 28 7.66 8.29 -9.36
C GLU A 28 9.12 7.92 -9.12
N GLY A 29 9.49 7.63 -7.88
CA GLY A 29 10.86 7.27 -7.48
C GLY A 29 11.30 5.88 -7.92
N ASN A 30 10.38 5.00 -8.32
CA ASN A 30 10.68 3.64 -8.77
C ASN A 30 10.19 3.41 -10.22
N PRO A 31 11.06 2.97 -11.15
CA PRO A 31 10.67 2.68 -12.53
C PRO A 31 9.50 1.69 -12.65
N LYS A 32 9.39 0.73 -11.72
CA LYS A 32 8.31 -0.26 -11.71
C LYS A 32 6.95 0.35 -11.35
N THR A 33 6.89 1.19 -10.31
CA THR A 33 5.64 1.88 -9.95
C THR A 33 5.25 2.87 -11.03
N LYS A 34 6.22 3.57 -11.62
CA LYS A 34 5.99 4.47 -12.76
C LYS A 34 5.38 3.72 -13.95
N PHE A 35 5.92 2.55 -14.29
CA PHE A 35 5.37 1.70 -15.34
C PHE A 35 3.94 1.22 -15.03
N MET A 36 3.66 0.79 -13.79
CA MET A 36 2.30 0.46 -13.37
C MET A 36 1.38 1.68 -13.54
N ILE A 37 1.74 2.83 -12.98
CA ILE A 37 0.92 4.06 -13.08
C ILE A 37 0.68 4.44 -14.54
N GLN A 38 1.65 4.29 -15.44
CA GLN A 38 1.47 4.54 -16.86
C GLN A 38 0.46 3.58 -17.51
N LYS A 39 0.44 2.31 -17.11
CA LYS A 39 -0.45 1.29 -17.70
C LYS A 39 -1.89 1.37 -17.20
N MET A 40 -2.10 1.67 -15.91
CA MET A 40 -3.44 1.67 -15.29
C MET A 40 -3.97 3.07 -14.96
N GLY A 41 -3.13 4.11 -14.96
CA GLY A 41 -3.48 5.47 -14.56
C GLY A 41 -3.35 5.71 -13.06
N LYS A 42 -3.01 6.95 -12.68
CA LYS A 42 -2.75 7.35 -11.29
C LYS A 42 -3.93 7.10 -10.34
N LYS A 43 -5.16 7.34 -10.81
CA LYS A 43 -6.39 7.12 -10.01
C LYS A 43 -6.60 5.64 -9.66
N ASN A 44 -6.39 4.76 -10.64
CA ASN A 44 -6.53 3.31 -10.43
C ASN A 44 -5.38 2.75 -9.59
N TYR A 45 -4.17 3.28 -9.76
CA TYR A 45 -3.04 2.94 -8.89
C TYR A 45 -3.28 3.34 -7.43
N LYS A 46 -3.87 4.52 -7.19
CA LYS A 46 -4.33 4.94 -5.86
C LYS A 46 -5.31 3.93 -5.28
N LEU A 47 -6.35 3.57 -6.02
CA LEU A 47 -7.29 2.53 -5.58
C LEU A 47 -6.60 1.22 -5.24
N LEU A 48 -5.60 0.80 -6.02
CA LEU A 48 -4.81 -0.40 -5.73
C LEU A 48 -4.07 -0.31 -4.39
N LEU A 49 -3.44 0.83 -4.08
CA LEU A 49 -2.79 1.05 -2.78
C LEU A 49 -3.78 0.97 -1.62
N LEU A 50 -4.98 1.55 -1.79
CA LEU A 50 -6.04 1.48 -0.79
C LEU A 50 -6.50 0.04 -0.56
N VAL A 51 -6.68 -0.74 -1.63
CA VAL A 51 -7.05 -2.17 -1.55
C VAL A 51 -5.97 -2.95 -0.79
N PHE A 52 -4.69 -2.74 -1.08
CA PHE A 52 -3.60 -3.37 -0.35
C PHE A 52 -3.58 -2.98 1.13
N ALA A 53 -3.79 -1.70 1.43
CA ALA A 53 -3.87 -1.22 2.81
C ALA A 53 -4.97 -1.95 3.59
N VAL A 54 -6.17 -2.05 3.02
CA VAL A 54 -7.31 -2.74 3.65
C VAL A 54 -7.00 -4.23 3.86
N ILE A 55 -6.48 -4.92 2.83
CA ILE A 55 -6.14 -6.35 2.94
C ILE A 55 -5.12 -6.57 4.06
N PHE A 56 -4.06 -5.78 4.12
CA PHE A 56 -3.03 -5.96 5.16
C PHE A 56 -3.54 -5.62 6.56
N LEU A 57 -4.40 -4.62 6.72
CA LEU A 57 -5.03 -4.33 8.02
C LEU A 57 -5.97 -5.47 8.46
N VAL A 58 -6.76 -6.03 7.54
CA VAL A 58 -7.62 -7.18 7.83
C VAL A 58 -6.78 -8.40 8.23
N VAL A 59 -5.72 -8.71 7.48
CA VAL A 59 -4.80 -9.81 7.80
C VAL A 59 -4.12 -9.59 9.16
N ALA A 60 -3.67 -8.37 9.45
CA ALA A 60 -3.07 -8.03 10.74
C ALA A 60 -4.05 -8.28 11.90
N PHE A 61 -5.32 -7.92 11.71
CA PHE A 61 -6.39 -8.13 12.70
C PHE A 61 -6.72 -9.61 12.90
N LEU A 62 -6.73 -10.41 11.83
CA LEU A 62 -6.95 -11.86 11.90
C LEU A 62 -5.81 -12.60 12.59
N LEU A 63 -4.57 -12.11 12.46
CA LEU A 63 -3.36 -12.69 13.08
C LEU A 63 -3.10 -12.21 14.52
N LYS A 64 -4.01 -11.41 15.10
CA LYS A 64 -3.87 -10.74 16.41
C LYS A 64 -3.43 -11.67 17.54
#